data_AF-A0A6N0LSW7-F1
#
_entry.id   AF-A0A6N0LSW7-F1
#
_cell.length_a   1.000
_cell.length_b   1.000
_cell.length_c   1.000
_cell.angle_alpha   90.00
_cell.angle_beta   90.00
_cell.angle_gamma   90.00
#
_symmetry.space_group_name_H-M   'P 1'
#
loop_
_entity.id
_entity.type
_entity.pdbx_description
1 polymer ?
#
loop_
_entity_poly.entity_id
_entity_poly.type
_entity_poly.pdbx_seq_one_letter_code
_entity_poly.pdbx_strand_id
1 'polypeptide(L)'
;MPYTIPNNSCVGCDNCRPQCPTGAIRIENNEYWVDPGLCNNCEGYYSEPQCVIACPTNSPILWQAKKGRCKVEPRDSTSLDLFSNGKNNPFASAIAIWEACNVLGQRTSLHWETDEDGYLCYSRQVNQGKGAIAFHIQDPFKVNDKATDIAAIEALDIRAACIHLIFASYATALEQPWEQAFVIDERQIEKYLGMEKRKDLSKAAKLALMKNLVQQACSLIISIDWPQQGRINGFSVTNSRLWHLVDIQHHFQEDNLGCKYLIGLTFKVKAGAWAQYFLNKQACKERTAFYQYGSLPKTLLTTVMSIWQQHEGAVRLMLWLLFKTKMGKEQRITIPTLLRIAYGEEKVALASRQREERKRLLRTFESDLEILNHYGMKPLFDPITYPPEIQPLWAKLIDLPEDPDEALEFWTNDGGAETRLTDTGPRGKWNLLMNARILAFELPPEWEQQISESEKKQRRTAKAKRKPKATNDLLGEQILQARKNLNLSQRELAKLTGKSQSWIRDIENGRLKAKLEDQVLLRKVLNMASS
;
A
#
# COMPACT_ATOMS: atom_id res chain seq x y z
N MET A 1 4.60 45.10 -15.06
CA MET A 1 4.27 43.66 -15.22
C MET A 1 5.51 42.93 -15.70
N PRO A 2 5.95 41.84 -15.04
CA PRO A 2 7.24 41.21 -15.29
C PRO A 2 7.32 40.58 -16.69
N TYR A 3 8.54 40.34 -17.15
CA TYR A 3 8.83 39.61 -18.40
C TYR A 3 8.99 38.10 -18.14
N THR A 4 8.85 37.28 -19.18
CA THR A 4 9.13 35.84 -19.16
C THR A 4 9.80 35.38 -20.45
N ILE A 5 10.52 34.27 -20.38
CA ILE A 5 11.16 33.63 -21.53
C ILE A 5 10.47 32.27 -21.75
N PRO A 6 9.72 32.07 -22.85
CA PRO A 6 9.15 30.78 -23.21
C PRO A 6 10.23 29.73 -23.54
N ASN A 7 10.03 28.48 -23.12
CA ASN A 7 11.00 27.38 -23.28
C ASN A 7 11.40 27.10 -24.74
N ASN A 8 10.59 27.51 -25.73
CA ASN A 8 10.83 27.21 -27.15
C ASN A 8 11.33 28.40 -27.97
N SER A 9 11.46 29.60 -27.39
CA SER A 9 11.93 30.79 -28.12
C SER A 9 13.39 31.14 -27.85
N CYS A 10 13.91 30.73 -26.69
CA CYS A 10 15.28 31.06 -26.27
C CYS A 10 16.33 30.17 -26.95
N VAL A 11 17.39 30.79 -27.46
CA VAL A 11 18.55 30.09 -28.05
C VAL A 11 19.74 29.95 -27.10
N GLY A 12 19.58 30.35 -25.83
CA GLY A 12 20.59 30.13 -24.78
C GLY A 12 21.87 30.98 -24.87
N CYS A 13 21.86 32.10 -25.60
CA CYS A 13 23.04 32.93 -25.86
C CYS A 13 23.61 33.73 -24.66
N ASP A 14 22.98 33.69 -23.49
CA ASP A 14 23.34 34.41 -22.24
C ASP A 14 23.44 35.95 -22.29
N ASN A 15 23.26 36.60 -23.44
CA ASN A 15 23.44 38.07 -23.59
C ASN A 15 22.59 38.92 -22.63
N CYS A 16 21.38 38.48 -22.30
CA CYS A 16 20.43 39.25 -21.50
C CYS A 16 20.71 39.19 -19.99
N ARG A 17 21.34 38.12 -19.49
CA ARG A 17 21.56 37.88 -18.06
C ARG A 17 22.50 38.90 -17.41
N PRO A 18 23.69 39.23 -17.96
CA PRO A 18 24.58 40.22 -17.34
C PRO A 18 24.03 41.65 -17.39
N GLN A 19 23.06 41.91 -18.27
CA GLN A 19 22.44 43.24 -18.44
C GLN A 19 21.25 43.47 -17.50
N CYS A 20 20.84 42.46 -16.72
CA CYS A 20 19.70 42.57 -15.81
C CYS A 20 20.13 43.19 -14.46
N PRO A 21 19.71 44.43 -14.13
CA PRO A 21 20.19 45.13 -12.93
C PRO A 21 19.70 44.48 -11.62
N THR A 22 18.56 43.79 -11.64
CA THR A 22 18.00 43.11 -10.46
C THR A 22 18.40 41.63 -10.35
N GLY A 23 19.17 41.12 -11.32
CA GLY A 23 19.54 39.70 -11.35
C GLY A 23 18.35 38.74 -11.51
N ALA A 24 17.25 39.21 -12.11
CA ALA A 24 16.03 38.43 -12.27
C ALA A 24 16.16 37.26 -13.27
N ILE A 25 17.14 37.27 -14.17
CA ILE A 25 17.33 36.21 -15.17
C ILE A 25 18.19 35.08 -14.59
N ARG A 26 17.62 33.88 -14.49
CA ARG A 26 18.26 32.68 -13.93
C ARG A 26 18.26 31.54 -14.92
N ILE A 27 19.14 30.57 -14.65
CA ILE A 27 19.29 29.35 -15.43
C ILE A 27 18.86 28.18 -14.54
N GLU A 28 17.89 27.40 -15.00
CA GLU A 28 17.41 26.18 -14.33
C GLU A 28 17.23 25.09 -15.39
N ASN A 29 17.77 23.89 -15.18
CA ASN A 29 17.73 22.77 -16.14
C ASN A 29 18.22 23.12 -17.57
N ASN A 30 19.25 23.97 -17.69
CA ASN A 30 19.77 24.54 -18.95
C ASN A 30 18.79 25.44 -19.73
N GLU A 31 17.68 25.85 -19.11
CA GLU A 31 16.74 26.83 -19.68
C GLU A 31 16.84 28.17 -18.94
N TYR A 32 16.71 29.26 -19.69
CA TYR A 32 16.68 30.61 -19.14
C TYR A 32 15.26 30.98 -18.74
N TRP A 33 15.08 31.48 -17.53
CA TRP A 33 13.80 31.98 -17.04
C TRP A 33 13.98 33.29 -16.26
N VAL A 34 12.89 34.04 -16.11
CA VAL A 34 12.87 35.33 -15.40
C VAL A 34 12.10 35.15 -14.10
N ASP A 35 12.72 35.46 -12.97
CA ASP A 35 12.09 35.47 -11.65
C ASP A 35 11.11 36.66 -11.54
N PRO A 36 9.79 36.41 -11.47
CA PRO A 36 8.80 37.48 -11.38
C PRO A 36 8.88 38.28 -10.09
N GLY A 37 9.46 37.70 -9.02
CA GLY A 37 9.63 38.37 -7.73
C GLY A 37 10.77 39.40 -7.72
N LEU A 38 11.73 39.26 -8.64
CA LEU A 38 12.88 40.16 -8.78
C LEU A 38 12.77 41.10 -9.99
N CYS A 39 11.93 40.77 -10.97
CA CYS A 39 11.77 41.56 -12.19
C CYS A 39 10.95 42.83 -11.91
N ASN A 40 11.59 43.99 -12.05
CA ASN A 40 10.96 45.31 -11.92
C ASN A 40 10.88 46.07 -13.26
N ASN A 41 10.94 45.35 -14.40
CA ASN A 41 10.97 45.96 -15.74
C ASN A 41 12.13 46.94 -15.99
N CYS A 42 13.24 46.81 -15.26
CA CYS A 42 14.36 47.77 -15.28
C CYS A 42 13.98 49.19 -14.85
N GLU A 43 12.81 49.37 -14.20
CA GLU A 43 12.36 50.65 -13.67
C GLU A 43 13.39 51.19 -12.67
N GLY A 44 13.76 52.47 -12.82
CA GLY A 44 14.78 53.12 -12.00
C GLY A 44 16.23 52.87 -12.45
N TYR A 45 16.47 52.03 -13.46
CA TYR A 45 17.82 51.77 -14.01
C TYR A 45 17.94 52.18 -15.48
N TYR A 46 16.96 51.82 -16.32
CA TYR A 46 16.96 52.11 -17.76
C TYR A 46 15.58 52.56 -18.23
N SER A 47 15.52 53.28 -19.36
CA SER A 47 14.24 53.69 -19.98
C SER A 47 13.49 52.54 -20.64
N GLU A 48 14.21 51.46 -20.99
CA GLU A 48 13.68 50.28 -21.65
C GLU A 48 14.28 48.99 -21.06
N PRO A 49 13.53 47.86 -21.05
CA PRO A 49 14.00 46.59 -20.53
C PRO A 49 15.20 46.03 -21.31
N GLN A 50 16.36 45.95 -20.65
CA GLN A 50 17.61 45.52 -21.28
C GLN A 50 17.57 44.08 -21.77
N CYS A 51 16.75 43.22 -21.15
CA CYS A 51 16.61 41.82 -21.59
C CYS A 51 15.99 41.70 -23.00
N VAL A 52 15.08 42.61 -23.36
CA VAL A 52 14.45 42.67 -24.68
C VAL A 52 15.46 43.19 -25.70
N ILE A 53 16.16 44.28 -25.37
CA ILE A 53 17.15 44.92 -26.25
C ILE A 53 18.33 44.00 -26.53
N ALA A 54 18.84 43.30 -25.52
CA ALA A 54 20.00 42.43 -25.64
C ALA A 54 19.68 41.06 -26.29
N CYS A 55 18.40 40.72 -26.48
CA CYS A 55 18.01 39.42 -26.99
C CYS A 55 17.98 39.40 -28.53
N PRO A 56 18.82 38.60 -29.21
CA PRO A 56 18.88 38.57 -30.68
C PRO A 56 17.61 37.99 -31.32
N THR A 57 16.83 37.19 -30.58
CA THR A 57 15.59 36.55 -31.08
C THR A 57 14.33 37.15 -30.46
N ASN A 58 14.45 38.24 -29.71
CA ASN A 58 13.32 38.90 -29.02
C ASN A 58 12.44 37.92 -28.21
N SER A 59 13.09 36.99 -27.51
CA SER A 59 12.43 35.94 -26.73
C SER A 59 11.70 36.43 -25.46
N PRO A 60 12.23 37.40 -24.69
CA PRO A 60 11.54 37.91 -23.52
C PRO A 60 10.25 38.62 -23.91
N ILE A 61 9.13 38.07 -23.49
CA ILE A 61 7.80 38.66 -23.71
C ILE A 61 7.22 39.16 -22.39
N LEU A 62 6.37 40.19 -22.47
CA LEU A 62 5.58 40.62 -21.33
C LEU A 62 4.73 39.46 -20.82
N TRP A 63 4.78 39.20 -19.51
CA TRP A 63 3.93 38.20 -18.90
C TRP A 63 2.47 38.64 -19.01
N GLN A 64 1.75 38.07 -19.97
CA GLN A 64 0.31 38.21 -20.03
C GLN A 64 -0.29 37.28 -18.98
N ALA A 65 -0.94 37.87 -17.98
CA ALA A 65 -1.79 37.10 -17.07
C ALA A 65 -2.85 36.38 -17.91
N LYS A 66 -2.75 35.05 -18.03
CA LYS A 66 -3.84 34.24 -18.59
C LYS A 66 -5.09 34.58 -17.78
N LYS A 67 -6.11 35.17 -18.43
CA LYS A 67 -7.43 35.39 -17.82
C LYS A 67 -7.92 34.05 -17.26
N GLY A 68 -7.94 33.93 -15.93
CA GLY A 68 -8.34 32.70 -15.23
C GLY A 68 -7.37 32.12 -14.21
N ARG A 69 -6.47 32.89 -13.60
CA ARG A 69 -5.79 32.45 -12.36
C ARG A 69 -6.11 33.36 -11.19
N CYS A 70 -6.81 32.76 -10.25
CA CYS A 70 -7.23 33.28 -8.96
C CYS A 70 -6.05 33.89 -8.19
N LYS A 71 -6.32 34.95 -7.44
CA LYS A 71 -5.42 35.47 -6.39
C LYS A 71 -5.12 34.30 -5.44
N VAL A 72 -3.89 33.80 -5.43
CA VAL A 72 -3.50 32.71 -4.52
C VAL A 72 -3.34 33.35 -3.15
N GLU A 73 -4.33 33.17 -2.28
CA GLU A 73 -4.15 33.55 -0.88
C GLU A 73 -3.04 32.68 -0.26
N PRO A 74 -2.15 33.27 0.55
CA PRO A 74 -1.14 32.51 1.26
C PRO A 74 -1.83 31.48 2.16
N ARG A 75 -1.50 30.20 1.97
CA ARG A 75 -2.01 29.10 2.78
C ARG A 75 -1.01 28.76 3.88
N ASP A 76 -1.52 28.28 5.00
CA ASP A 76 -0.68 27.74 6.07
C ASP A 76 0.21 26.60 5.57
N SER A 77 1.40 26.48 6.16
CA SER A 77 2.36 25.44 5.79
C SER A 77 1.83 24.05 6.19
N THR A 78 1.78 23.15 5.21
CA THR A 78 1.42 21.75 5.44
C THR A 78 2.58 20.96 6.00
N SER A 79 2.27 19.82 6.64
CA SER A 79 3.29 18.83 7.01
C SER A 79 3.94 18.22 5.76
N LEU A 80 5.14 17.64 5.93
CA LEU A 80 5.94 17.07 4.84
C LEU A 80 5.18 16.00 4.03
N ASP A 81 5.56 15.84 2.77
CA ASP A 81 4.95 14.85 1.87
C ASP A 81 5.30 13.41 2.28
N LEU A 82 4.30 12.59 2.57
CA LEU A 82 4.51 11.22 3.04
C LEU A 82 5.26 10.35 2.03
N PHE A 83 4.98 10.51 0.73
CA PHE A 83 5.49 9.63 -0.32
C PHE A 83 6.56 10.34 -1.16
N SER A 84 7.56 10.91 -0.49
CA SER A 84 8.67 11.60 -1.17
C SER A 84 9.47 10.67 -2.08
N ASN A 85 9.51 9.36 -1.77
CA ASN A 85 10.10 8.32 -2.62
C ASN A 85 9.15 7.81 -3.73
N GLY A 86 7.92 8.34 -3.79
CA GLY A 86 6.86 7.95 -4.72
C GLY A 86 6.18 6.60 -4.45
N LYS A 87 6.65 5.80 -3.48
CA LYS A 87 6.28 4.39 -3.31
C LYS A 87 5.61 4.09 -1.98
N ASN A 88 6.30 4.31 -0.86
CA ASN A 88 5.84 3.88 0.46
C ASN A 88 6.34 4.81 1.58
N ASN A 89 5.68 4.73 2.73
CA ASN A 89 6.04 5.49 3.92
C ASN A 89 5.82 4.66 5.20
N PRO A 90 6.64 4.81 6.25
CA PRO A 90 6.35 4.18 7.53
C PRO A 90 4.98 4.61 8.10
N PHE A 91 4.30 3.69 8.76
CA PHE A 91 3.04 4.00 9.45
C PHE A 91 2.87 3.23 10.75
N ALA A 92 2.11 3.82 11.66
CA ALA A 92 1.75 3.25 12.94
C ALA A 92 0.86 2.05 12.70
N SER A 93 1.18 0.93 13.31
CA SER A 93 0.52 -0.34 12.98
C SER A 93 0.33 -1.21 14.21
N ALA A 94 0.25 -0.52 15.34
CA ALA A 94 -0.23 -1.07 16.59
C ALA A 94 -1.68 -1.53 16.46
N ILE A 95 -2.11 -2.36 17.40
CA ILE A 95 -3.46 -2.92 17.43
C ILE A 95 -4.56 -1.85 17.40
N ALA A 96 -4.34 -0.67 18.00
CA ALA A 96 -5.29 0.43 17.93
C ALA A 96 -5.55 0.91 16.49
N ILE A 97 -4.52 0.99 15.66
CA ILE A 97 -4.63 1.35 14.24
C ILE A 97 -5.20 0.19 13.43
N TRP A 98 -4.80 -1.05 13.73
CA TRP A 98 -5.33 -2.22 13.04
C TRP A 98 -6.84 -2.38 13.26
N GLU A 99 -7.29 -2.35 14.51
CA GLU A 99 -8.71 -2.51 14.82
C GLU A 99 -9.55 -1.34 14.32
N ALA A 100 -9.06 -0.10 14.39
CA ALA A 100 -9.74 1.03 13.77
C ALA A 100 -9.88 0.87 12.26
N CYS A 101 -8.86 0.32 11.60
CA CYS A 101 -8.93 -0.02 10.17
C CYS A 101 -9.96 -1.12 9.89
N ASN A 102 -10.12 -2.11 10.78
CA ASN A 102 -11.19 -3.11 10.69
C ASN A 102 -12.57 -2.46 10.89
N VAL A 103 -12.74 -1.54 11.85
CA VAL A 103 -14.01 -0.83 12.10
C VAL A 103 -14.44 -0.04 10.86
N LEU A 104 -13.55 0.77 10.30
CA LEU A 104 -13.82 1.54 9.08
C LEU A 104 -13.97 0.64 7.84
N GLY A 105 -13.23 -0.47 7.79
CA GLY A 105 -13.16 -1.39 6.67
C GLY A 105 -14.36 -2.34 6.53
N GLN A 106 -14.71 -2.99 7.64
CA GLN A 106 -15.70 -4.07 7.71
C GLN A 106 -17.09 -3.56 8.10
N ARG A 107 -17.19 -2.41 8.79
CA ARG A 107 -18.45 -1.72 9.12
C ARG A 107 -19.47 -2.67 9.76
N THR A 108 -20.64 -2.85 9.15
CA THR A 108 -21.72 -3.74 9.61
C THR A 108 -21.37 -5.23 9.56
N SER A 109 -20.25 -5.61 8.95
CA SER A 109 -19.79 -7.01 8.93
C SER A 109 -19.12 -7.43 10.24
N LEU A 110 -18.81 -6.47 11.12
CA LEU A 110 -18.34 -6.73 12.48
C LEU A 110 -19.50 -7.05 13.42
N HIS A 111 -19.18 -7.73 14.52
CA HIS A 111 -20.13 -7.95 15.59
C HIS A 111 -20.21 -6.70 16.47
N TRP A 112 -21.34 -5.99 16.37
CA TRP A 112 -21.65 -4.83 17.20
C TRP A 112 -22.58 -5.25 18.33
N GLU A 113 -22.22 -4.85 19.55
CA GLU A 113 -22.99 -5.08 20.76
C GLU A 113 -23.43 -3.73 21.35
N THR A 114 -24.46 -3.75 22.18
CA THR A 114 -24.87 -2.56 22.93
C THR A 114 -24.19 -2.60 24.30
N ASP A 115 -23.52 -1.53 24.68
CA ASP A 115 -22.90 -1.42 26.00
C ASP A 115 -23.92 -1.09 27.11
N GLU A 116 -23.45 -1.00 28.36
CA GLU A 116 -24.29 -0.72 29.54
C GLU A 116 -25.01 0.62 29.44
N ASP A 117 -24.45 1.59 28.71
CA ASP A 117 -24.99 2.93 28.51
C ASP A 117 -25.93 3.01 27.28
N GLY A 118 -26.14 1.90 26.56
CA GLY A 118 -27.03 1.84 25.39
C GLY A 118 -26.37 2.21 24.05
N TYR A 119 -25.04 2.34 24.00
CA TYR A 119 -24.31 2.71 22.78
C TYR A 119 -23.78 1.49 22.03
N LEU A 120 -23.68 1.59 20.71
CA LEU A 120 -23.06 0.54 19.90
C LEU A 120 -21.54 0.51 20.09
N CYS A 121 -21.05 -0.68 20.38
CA CYS A 121 -19.68 -0.98 20.71
C CYS A 121 -19.19 -2.20 19.92
N TYR A 122 -18.02 -2.07 19.29
CA TYR A 122 -17.25 -3.20 18.80
C TYR A 122 -16.11 -3.47 19.79
N SER A 123 -15.98 -4.70 20.28
CA SER A 123 -14.90 -5.06 21.21
C SER A 123 -14.08 -6.26 20.72
N ARG A 124 -12.78 -6.22 21.02
CA ARG A 124 -11.85 -7.31 20.75
C ARG A 124 -11.00 -7.60 21.98
N GLN A 125 -11.02 -8.87 22.40
CA GLN A 125 -10.21 -9.37 23.50
C GLN A 125 -8.72 -9.45 23.11
N VAL A 126 -7.84 -9.11 24.05
CA VAL A 126 -6.38 -9.17 23.91
C VAL A 126 -5.77 -10.09 24.96
N ASN A 127 -4.59 -10.66 24.65
CA ASN A 127 -3.82 -11.52 25.56
C ASN A 127 -4.65 -12.64 26.24
N GLN A 128 -5.40 -13.39 25.42
CA GLN A 128 -6.27 -14.49 25.89
C GLN A 128 -7.39 -14.03 26.86
N GLY A 129 -7.92 -12.81 26.66
CA GLY A 129 -9.02 -12.26 27.45
C GLY A 129 -8.60 -11.53 28.73
N LYS A 130 -7.30 -11.21 28.87
CA LYS A 130 -6.78 -10.44 30.02
C LYS A 130 -6.94 -8.92 29.88
N GLY A 131 -7.50 -8.47 28.76
CA GLY A 131 -7.84 -7.08 28.51
C GLY A 131 -8.57 -6.98 27.18
N ALA A 132 -8.98 -5.78 26.81
CA ALA A 132 -9.78 -5.56 25.61
C ALA A 132 -9.45 -4.23 24.95
N ILE A 133 -9.73 -4.15 23.65
CA ILE A 133 -9.84 -2.90 22.92
C ILE A 133 -11.28 -2.78 22.41
N ALA A 134 -11.90 -1.64 22.67
CA ALA A 134 -13.28 -1.37 22.29
C ALA A 134 -13.37 -0.06 21.51
N PHE A 135 -14.30 -0.03 20.56
CA PHE A 135 -14.57 1.12 19.70
C PHE A 135 -16.04 1.48 19.73
N HIS A 136 -16.28 2.78 19.87
CA HIS A 136 -17.57 3.42 19.63
C HIS A 136 -17.42 4.39 18.45
N ILE A 137 -18.54 4.72 17.83
CA ILE A 137 -18.60 5.75 16.79
C ILE A 137 -19.30 6.97 17.36
N GLN A 138 -18.73 8.15 17.18
CA GLN A 138 -19.41 9.40 17.47
C GLN A 138 -20.65 9.52 16.58
N ASP A 139 -21.79 9.87 17.16
CA ASP A 139 -23.04 10.02 16.42
C ASP A 139 -22.87 11.02 15.25
N PRO A 140 -23.04 10.59 13.99
CA PRO A 140 -22.93 11.47 12.83
C PRO A 140 -24.02 12.55 12.81
N PHE A 141 -25.18 12.30 13.43
CA PHE A 141 -26.29 13.25 13.55
C PHE A 141 -26.17 14.17 14.76
N LYS A 142 -25.21 13.88 15.65
CA LYS A 142 -24.97 14.61 16.92
C LYS A 142 -26.23 14.73 17.80
N VAL A 143 -27.13 13.74 17.73
CA VAL A 143 -28.27 13.62 18.64
C VAL A 143 -27.76 13.14 20.00
N ASN A 144 -26.82 12.19 19.98
CA ASN A 144 -26.12 11.65 21.14
C ASN A 144 -24.60 11.88 21.03
N ASP A 145 -23.86 11.60 22.11
CA ASP A 145 -22.39 11.64 22.07
C ASP A 145 -21.79 10.48 21.24
N LYS A 146 -22.48 9.34 21.22
CA LYS A 146 -22.11 8.11 20.51
C LYS A 146 -23.31 7.52 19.78
N ALA A 147 -23.05 6.77 18.72
CA ALA A 147 -24.06 6.08 17.94
C ALA A 147 -24.79 5.01 18.77
N THR A 148 -26.11 5.01 18.67
CA THR A 148 -27.00 4.01 19.29
C THR A 148 -27.64 3.09 18.24
N ASP A 149 -27.59 3.47 16.96
CA ASP A 149 -28.18 2.72 15.84
C ASP A 149 -27.15 2.23 14.83
N ILE A 150 -27.52 1.16 14.11
CA ILE A 150 -26.67 0.56 13.08
C ILE A 150 -26.52 1.48 11.85
N ALA A 151 -27.44 2.43 11.64
CA ALA A 151 -27.43 3.33 10.50
C ALA A 151 -26.20 4.25 10.53
N ALA A 152 -25.71 4.62 11.71
CA ALA A 152 -24.43 5.30 11.88
C ALA A 152 -23.24 4.47 11.38
N ILE A 153 -23.26 3.14 11.55
CA ILE A 153 -22.25 2.22 11.01
C ILE A 153 -22.39 2.11 9.48
N GLU A 154 -23.61 2.01 8.97
CA GLU A 154 -23.90 1.91 7.53
C GLU A 154 -23.45 3.16 6.76
N ALA A 155 -23.54 4.33 7.40
CA ALA A 155 -23.09 5.59 6.84
C ALA A 155 -21.57 5.71 6.70
N LEU A 156 -20.78 4.84 7.37
CA LEU A 156 -19.33 4.82 7.19
C LEU A 156 -18.96 4.44 5.76
N ASP A 157 -17.95 5.12 5.25
CA ASP A 157 -17.34 4.87 3.97
C ASP A 157 -16.02 4.13 4.17
N ILE A 158 -15.86 2.99 3.48
CA ILE A 158 -14.67 2.15 3.57
C ILE A 158 -13.37 2.91 3.23
N ARG A 159 -13.45 3.98 2.42
CA ARG A 159 -12.32 4.83 2.06
C ARG A 159 -11.81 5.67 3.23
N ALA A 160 -12.60 5.85 4.29
CA ALA A 160 -12.13 6.50 5.52
C ALA A 160 -10.97 5.72 6.16
N ALA A 161 -10.87 4.41 5.91
CA ALA A 161 -9.70 3.61 6.29
C ALA A 161 -8.39 4.12 5.64
N CYS A 162 -8.45 4.63 4.40
CA CYS A 162 -7.28 5.23 3.76
C CYS A 162 -6.83 6.52 4.45
N ILE A 163 -7.79 7.39 4.83
CA ILE A 163 -7.48 8.61 5.60
C ILE A 163 -6.88 8.24 6.96
N HIS A 164 -7.48 7.25 7.63
CA HIS A 164 -6.97 6.71 8.89
C HIS A 164 -5.51 6.22 8.79
N LEU A 165 -5.16 5.51 7.71
CA LEU A 165 -3.79 5.07 7.45
C LEU A 165 -2.83 6.23 7.14
N ILE A 166 -3.29 7.25 6.41
CA ILE A 166 -2.52 8.49 6.18
C ILE A 166 -2.21 9.19 7.51
N PHE A 167 -3.20 9.30 8.41
CA PHE A 167 -3.00 9.86 9.75
C PHE A 167 -2.01 9.05 10.58
N ALA A 168 -2.11 7.71 10.52
CA ALA A 168 -1.15 6.81 11.15
C ALA A 168 0.28 7.03 10.65
N SER A 169 0.47 7.33 9.35
CA SER A 169 1.76 7.70 8.78
C SER A 169 2.29 9.04 9.31
N TYR A 170 1.47 10.09 9.33
CA TYR A 170 1.89 11.39 9.89
C TYR A 170 2.24 11.30 11.37
N ALA A 171 1.41 10.62 12.17
CA ALA A 171 1.66 10.43 13.59
C ALA A 171 2.98 9.69 13.86
N THR A 172 3.40 8.79 12.97
CA THR A 172 4.67 8.06 13.09
C THR A 172 5.89 8.97 12.87
N ALA A 173 5.74 10.03 12.07
CA ALA A 173 6.81 10.98 11.81
C ALA A 173 7.08 11.90 13.01
N LEU A 174 6.08 12.14 13.87
CA LEU A 174 6.18 12.99 15.05
C LEU A 174 7.01 12.32 16.18
N GLU A 175 7.51 13.14 17.09
CA GLU A 175 8.21 12.65 18.30
C GLU A 175 7.23 12.31 19.42
N GLN A 176 6.23 13.17 19.61
CA GLN A 176 5.19 13.05 20.62
C GLN A 176 3.79 13.25 19.99
N PRO A 177 3.29 12.28 19.21
CA PRO A 177 2.03 12.41 18.46
C PRO A 177 0.77 12.66 19.30
N TRP A 178 0.81 12.41 20.61
CA TRP A 178 -0.29 12.71 21.55
C TRP A 178 -0.34 14.20 21.96
N GLU A 179 0.77 14.93 21.82
CA GLU A 179 0.90 16.36 22.09
C GLU A 179 0.94 17.19 20.79
N GLN A 180 1.63 16.68 19.77
CA GLN A 180 1.86 17.36 18.50
C GLN A 180 0.76 17.07 17.48
N ALA A 181 0.29 18.12 16.79
CA ALA A 181 -0.62 18.00 15.65
C ALA A 181 0.16 18.07 14.33
N PHE A 182 -0.36 17.40 13.30
CA PHE A 182 0.08 17.57 11.92
C PHE A 182 -1.00 18.29 11.11
N VAL A 183 -0.60 18.86 9.97
CA VAL A 183 -1.45 19.65 9.07
C VAL A 183 -1.42 19.03 7.69
N ILE A 184 -2.59 18.75 7.13
CA ILE A 184 -2.77 18.17 5.80
C ILE A 184 -3.82 18.95 5.02
N ASP A 185 -3.56 19.26 3.75
CA ASP A 185 -4.49 19.99 2.88
C ASP A 185 -5.20 19.07 1.86
N GLU A 186 -6.14 19.65 1.10
CA GLU A 186 -6.88 18.92 0.07
C GLU A 186 -5.94 18.36 -1.01
N ARG A 187 -4.85 19.06 -1.33
CA ARG A 187 -3.95 18.70 -2.43
C ARG A 187 -3.16 17.45 -2.08
N GLN A 188 -2.67 17.36 -0.85
CA GLN A 188 -2.01 16.17 -0.34
C GLN A 188 -2.98 14.98 -0.32
N ILE A 189 -4.20 15.16 0.17
CA ILE A 189 -5.22 14.09 0.16
C ILE A 189 -5.53 13.65 -1.29
N GLU A 190 -5.73 14.59 -2.22
CA GLU A 190 -5.95 14.29 -3.64
C GLU A 190 -4.81 13.46 -4.24
N LYS A 191 -3.56 13.87 -3.98
CA LYS A 191 -2.35 13.21 -4.46
C LYS A 191 -2.17 11.80 -3.87
N TYR A 192 -2.52 11.59 -2.60
CA TYR A 192 -2.36 10.30 -1.92
C TYR A 192 -3.45 9.31 -2.32
N LEU A 193 -4.68 9.77 -2.44
CA LEU A 193 -5.82 8.95 -2.85
C LEU A 193 -5.94 8.80 -4.37
N GLY A 194 -5.12 9.51 -5.16
CA GLY A 194 -5.17 9.47 -6.63
C GLY A 194 -6.41 10.14 -7.22
N MET A 195 -7.04 11.06 -6.48
CA MET A 195 -8.28 11.73 -6.88
C MET A 195 -8.06 12.80 -7.96
N GLU A 196 -6.82 13.15 -8.27
CA GLU A 196 -6.46 14.02 -9.40
C GLU A 196 -6.94 13.43 -10.73
N LYS A 197 -6.92 12.10 -10.86
CA LYS A 197 -7.32 11.36 -12.07
C LYS A 197 -8.84 11.30 -12.25
N ARG A 198 -9.62 11.58 -11.20
CA ARG A 198 -11.08 11.55 -11.23
C ARG A 198 -11.64 12.83 -11.85
N LYS A 199 -12.14 12.72 -13.08
CA LYS A 199 -12.77 13.81 -13.84
C LYS A 199 -14.30 13.82 -13.69
N ASP A 200 -14.87 12.78 -13.09
CA ASP A 200 -16.31 12.61 -12.87
C ASP A 200 -16.84 13.48 -11.71
N LEU A 201 -15.98 13.95 -10.82
CA LEU A 201 -16.34 14.83 -9.71
C LEU A 201 -15.94 16.27 -9.95
N SER A 202 -16.84 17.20 -9.64
CA SER A 202 -16.53 18.62 -9.51
C SER A 202 -15.57 18.86 -8.33
N LYS A 203 -14.85 19.99 -8.35
CA LYS A 203 -13.98 20.39 -7.24
C LYS A 203 -14.73 20.43 -5.90
N ALA A 204 -15.94 21.01 -5.89
CA ALA A 204 -16.77 21.06 -4.70
C ALA A 204 -17.14 19.66 -4.18
N ALA A 205 -17.47 18.73 -5.08
CA ALA A 205 -17.76 17.34 -4.72
C ALA A 205 -16.54 16.61 -4.16
N LYS A 206 -15.33 16.85 -4.71
CA LYS A 206 -14.07 16.32 -4.16
C LYS A 206 -13.81 16.83 -2.74
N LEU A 207 -13.94 18.13 -2.52
CA LEU A 207 -13.76 18.75 -1.20
C LEU A 207 -14.76 18.22 -0.17
N ALA A 208 -16.04 18.10 -0.55
CA ALA A 208 -17.08 17.54 0.31
C ALA A 208 -16.80 16.08 0.67
N LEU A 209 -16.39 15.27 -0.31
CA LEU A 209 -16.00 13.88 -0.08
C LEU A 209 -14.81 13.79 0.88
N MET A 210 -13.73 14.55 0.67
CA MET A 210 -12.55 14.50 1.56
C MET A 210 -12.89 14.93 2.97
N LYS A 211 -13.67 16.01 3.13
CA LYS A 211 -14.14 16.46 4.43
C LYS A 211 -14.90 15.35 5.15
N ASN A 212 -15.81 14.67 4.45
CA ASN A 212 -16.57 13.56 5.01
C ASN A 212 -15.66 12.39 5.43
N LEU A 213 -14.73 11.95 4.57
CA LEU A 213 -13.80 10.87 4.89
C LEU A 213 -12.90 11.20 6.10
N VAL A 214 -12.43 12.45 6.20
CA VAL A 214 -11.66 12.94 7.37
C VAL A 214 -12.50 12.92 8.64
N GLN A 215 -13.74 13.39 8.57
CA GLN A 215 -14.64 13.39 9.72
C GLN A 215 -14.96 11.98 10.20
N GLN A 216 -15.16 11.02 9.28
CA GLN A 216 -15.38 9.61 9.62
C GLN A 216 -14.13 8.96 10.23
N ALA A 217 -12.92 9.26 9.73
CA ALA A 217 -11.70 8.77 10.36
C ALA A 217 -11.53 9.31 11.80
N CYS A 218 -12.04 10.51 12.08
CA CYS A 218 -12.01 11.17 13.38
C CYS A 218 -13.24 10.91 14.28
N SER A 219 -14.23 10.13 13.82
CA SER A 219 -15.43 9.81 14.61
C SER A 219 -15.19 8.66 15.59
N LEU A 220 -14.11 7.90 15.43
CA LEU A 220 -13.81 6.75 16.28
C LEU A 220 -13.40 7.18 17.70
N ILE A 221 -14.11 6.61 18.68
CA ILE A 221 -13.80 6.68 20.10
C ILE A 221 -13.27 5.31 20.51
N ILE A 222 -12.15 5.29 21.23
CA ILE A 222 -11.43 4.10 21.63
C ILE A 222 -11.34 4.01 23.16
N SER A 223 -11.60 2.80 23.65
CA SER A 223 -11.28 2.38 25.01
C SER A 223 -10.31 1.20 24.94
N ILE A 224 -9.26 1.23 25.75
CA ILE A 224 -8.22 0.21 25.80
C ILE A 224 -8.03 -0.18 27.26
N ASP A 225 -8.15 -1.47 27.55
CA ASP A 225 -7.64 -2.08 28.75
C ASP A 225 -6.49 -3.00 28.36
N TRP A 226 -5.26 -2.58 28.66
CA TRP A 226 -4.06 -3.29 28.26
C TRP A 226 -3.38 -3.92 29.48
N PRO A 227 -3.32 -5.26 29.56
CA PRO A 227 -2.69 -5.92 30.70
C PRO A 227 -1.17 -5.74 30.63
N GLN A 228 -0.52 -5.88 31.79
CA GLN A 228 0.93 -5.88 31.87
C GLN A 228 1.54 -6.99 30.98
N GLN A 229 2.55 -6.64 30.19
CA GLN A 229 3.25 -7.56 29.30
C GLN A 229 4.76 -7.41 29.44
N GLY A 230 5.38 -8.36 30.15
CA GLY A 230 6.81 -8.33 30.42
C GLY A 230 7.20 -7.07 31.21
N ARG A 231 8.00 -6.19 30.60
CA ARG A 231 8.44 -4.92 31.20
C ARG A 231 7.50 -3.73 30.94
N ILE A 232 6.50 -3.91 30.08
CA ILE A 232 5.53 -2.87 29.77
C ILE A 232 4.41 -2.98 30.80
N ASN A 233 4.24 -1.90 31.57
CA ASN A 233 3.18 -1.80 32.58
C ASN A 233 1.80 -1.88 31.91
N GLY A 234 0.83 -2.41 32.64
CA GLY A 234 -0.56 -2.32 32.21
C GLY A 234 -1.01 -0.87 32.18
N PHE A 235 -1.91 -0.55 31.26
CA PHE A 235 -2.46 0.80 31.13
C PHE A 235 -3.90 0.75 30.64
N SER A 236 -4.62 1.84 30.88
CA SER A 236 -6.01 1.98 30.49
C SER A 236 -6.22 3.32 29.80
N VAL A 237 -7.01 3.31 28.73
CA VAL A 237 -7.49 4.50 28.03
C VAL A 237 -9.00 4.38 27.96
N THR A 238 -9.75 5.35 28.46
CA THR A 238 -11.21 5.29 28.53
C THR A 238 -11.82 6.39 27.66
N ASN A 239 -12.71 6.02 26.73
CA ASN A 239 -13.51 6.95 25.92
C ASN A 239 -12.69 8.07 25.27
N SER A 240 -11.49 7.76 24.78
CA SER A 240 -10.62 8.73 24.12
C SER A 240 -10.92 8.80 22.64
N ARG A 241 -10.79 9.95 21.99
CA ARG A 241 -10.83 9.99 20.51
C ARG A 241 -9.60 9.29 19.96
N LEU A 242 -9.76 8.48 18.92
CA LEU A 242 -8.61 7.90 18.24
C LEU A 242 -7.80 9.00 17.52
N TRP A 243 -8.51 9.90 16.85
CA TRP A 243 -7.96 11.08 16.19
C TRP A 243 -8.75 12.32 16.62
N HIS A 244 -8.05 13.36 17.04
CA HIS A 244 -8.63 14.67 17.31
C HIS A 244 -8.53 15.51 16.05
N LEU A 245 -9.68 15.82 15.43
CA LEU A 245 -9.77 16.87 14.42
C LEU A 245 -9.76 18.22 15.14
N VAL A 246 -8.58 18.84 15.22
CA VAL A 246 -8.33 20.07 15.98
C VAL A 246 -8.95 21.27 15.27
N ASP A 247 -8.78 21.35 13.95
CA ASP A 247 -9.31 22.45 13.15
C ASP A 247 -9.58 22.04 11.70
N ILE A 248 -10.54 22.72 11.06
CA ILE A 248 -10.81 22.65 9.63
C ILE A 248 -10.84 24.08 9.10
N GLN A 249 -9.82 24.46 8.35
CA GLN A 249 -9.75 25.74 7.68
C GLN A 249 -10.38 25.66 6.29
N HIS A 250 -11.37 26.51 6.03
CA HIS A 250 -12.05 26.62 4.73
C HIS A 250 -11.43 27.74 3.91
N HIS A 251 -10.86 27.40 2.75
CA HIS A 251 -10.27 28.38 1.84
C HIS A 251 -11.32 28.82 0.82
N PHE A 252 -11.69 30.10 0.83
CA PHE A 252 -12.68 30.66 -0.09
C PHE A 252 -12.02 31.57 -1.12
N GLN A 253 -12.65 31.68 -2.27
CA GLN A 253 -12.35 32.69 -3.27
C GLN A 253 -13.60 33.51 -3.55
N GLU A 254 -13.44 34.82 -3.62
CA GLU A 254 -14.51 35.74 -3.99
C GLU A 254 -14.42 36.11 -5.47
N ASP A 255 -15.55 36.12 -6.18
CA ASP A 255 -15.63 36.67 -7.53
C ASP A 255 -15.91 38.18 -7.52
N ASN A 256 -15.95 38.79 -8.71
CA ASN A 256 -16.21 40.22 -8.88
C ASN A 256 -17.63 40.65 -8.45
N LEU A 257 -18.52 39.69 -8.18
CA LEU A 257 -19.89 39.92 -7.72
C LEU A 257 -20.03 39.75 -6.19
N GLY A 258 -18.92 39.45 -5.49
CA GLY A 258 -18.92 39.20 -4.04
C GLY A 258 -19.30 37.77 -3.64
N CYS A 259 -19.48 36.85 -4.60
CA CYS A 259 -19.83 35.47 -4.30
C CYS A 259 -18.59 34.68 -3.87
N LYS A 260 -18.68 34.02 -2.71
CA LYS A 260 -17.60 33.19 -2.15
C LYS A 260 -17.76 31.73 -2.54
N TYR A 261 -16.70 31.15 -3.12
CA TYR A 261 -16.64 29.75 -3.53
C TYR A 261 -15.57 29.03 -2.71
N LEU A 262 -15.91 27.87 -2.15
CA LEU A 262 -14.94 27.04 -1.45
C LEU A 262 -13.94 26.44 -2.46
N ILE A 263 -12.66 26.77 -2.31
CA ILE A 263 -11.59 26.37 -3.22
C ILE A 263 -10.56 25.44 -2.58
N GLY A 264 -10.62 25.18 -1.28
CA GLY A 264 -9.68 24.29 -0.60
C GLY A 264 -10.06 24.02 0.86
N LEU A 265 -9.40 23.04 1.46
CA LEU A 265 -9.59 22.64 2.85
C LEU A 265 -8.23 22.30 3.45
N THR A 266 -7.95 22.82 4.63
CA THR A 266 -6.81 22.39 5.45
C THR A 266 -7.32 21.78 6.74
N PHE A 267 -6.76 20.64 7.13
CA PHE A 267 -7.14 19.91 8.32
C PHE A 267 -5.95 19.86 9.28
N LYS A 268 -6.20 20.19 10.55
CA LYS A 268 -5.24 20.00 11.64
C LYS A 268 -5.68 18.83 12.50
N VAL A 269 -4.83 17.82 12.61
CA VAL A 269 -5.18 16.55 13.27
C VAL A 269 -4.12 16.17 14.29
N LYS A 270 -4.56 15.62 15.43
CA LYS A 270 -3.69 15.13 16.52
C LYS A 270 -4.08 13.70 16.90
N ALA A 271 -3.11 12.87 17.26
CA ALA A 271 -3.41 11.52 17.75
C ALA A 271 -4.03 11.56 19.15
N GLY A 272 -4.87 10.59 19.47
CA GLY A 272 -5.43 10.39 20.80
C GLY A 272 -4.43 9.86 21.82
N ALA A 273 -4.93 9.62 23.04
CA ALA A 273 -4.11 9.14 24.17
C ALA A 273 -3.43 7.79 23.89
N TRP A 274 -4.00 6.95 23.02
CA TRP A 274 -3.41 5.67 22.61
C TRP A 274 -1.97 5.83 22.08
N ALA A 275 -1.66 6.96 21.44
CA ALA A 275 -0.36 7.18 20.80
C ALA A 275 0.79 7.26 21.82
N GLN A 276 0.51 7.71 23.06
CA GLN A 276 1.50 7.71 24.14
C GLN A 276 2.01 6.30 24.48
N TYR A 277 1.15 5.30 24.34
CA TYR A 277 1.46 3.92 24.71
C TYR A 277 2.01 3.08 23.54
N PHE A 278 1.60 3.42 22.31
CA PHE A 278 1.93 2.64 21.11
C PHE A 278 2.90 3.33 20.13
N LEU A 279 3.19 4.63 20.30
CA LEU A 279 4.06 5.42 19.43
C LEU A 279 5.14 6.23 20.17
N ASN A 280 5.39 5.94 21.44
CA ASN A 280 6.45 6.60 22.19
C ASN A 280 7.83 5.97 21.88
N LYS A 281 8.58 6.63 20.99
CA LYS A 281 9.93 6.21 20.56
C LYS A 281 10.92 6.14 21.74
N GLN A 282 10.83 7.07 22.68
CA GLN A 282 11.76 7.16 23.82
C GLN A 282 11.50 6.03 24.82
N ALA A 283 10.25 5.86 25.26
CA ALA A 283 9.85 4.77 26.15
C ALA A 283 10.09 3.39 25.50
N CYS A 284 9.96 3.27 24.18
CA CYS A 284 10.32 2.02 23.49
C CYS A 284 11.83 1.71 23.58
N LYS A 285 12.72 2.72 23.49
CA LYS A 285 14.17 2.51 23.69
C LYS A 285 14.47 2.00 25.11
N GLU A 286 13.69 2.46 26.09
CA GLU A 286 13.73 2.03 27.49
C GLU A 286 13.00 0.71 27.76
N ARG A 287 12.33 0.14 26.75
CA ARG A 287 11.50 -1.09 26.80
C ARG A 287 10.26 -0.97 27.70
N THR A 288 9.72 0.25 27.85
CA THR A 288 8.54 0.57 28.67
C THR A 288 7.28 0.88 27.85
N ALA A 289 7.39 1.02 26.53
CA ALA A 289 6.25 1.21 25.61
C ALA A 289 6.38 0.38 24.33
N PHE A 290 5.27 0.18 23.62
CA PHE A 290 5.26 -0.44 22.30
C PHE A 290 5.65 0.57 21.23
N TYR A 291 6.35 0.10 20.19
CA TYR A 291 6.56 0.88 18.98
C TYR A 291 6.50 -0.05 17.77
N GLN A 292 5.34 -0.10 17.13
CA GLN A 292 5.10 -1.00 16.00
C GLN A 292 4.84 -0.20 14.72
N TYR A 293 5.73 -0.35 13.74
CA TYR A 293 5.61 0.29 12.43
C TYR A 293 5.52 -0.74 11.29
N GLY A 294 4.78 -0.38 10.25
CA GLY A 294 4.71 -1.08 8.98
C GLY A 294 5.13 -0.16 7.84
N SER A 295 5.05 -0.65 6.61
CA SER A 295 5.22 0.16 5.40
C SER A 295 3.84 0.37 4.79
N LEU A 296 3.42 1.61 4.59
CA LEU A 296 2.19 1.97 3.90
C LEU A 296 2.52 2.24 2.42
N PRO A 297 2.06 1.41 1.49
CA PRO A 297 2.24 1.66 0.06
C PRO A 297 1.26 2.72 -0.43
N LYS A 298 1.73 3.66 -1.26
CA LYS A 298 0.86 4.62 -1.93
C LYS A 298 -0.13 3.93 -2.86
N THR A 299 0.33 2.89 -3.54
CA THR A 299 -0.47 2.07 -4.46
C THR A 299 -1.70 1.47 -3.79
N LEU A 300 -1.59 1.01 -2.55
CA LEU A 300 -2.71 0.52 -1.74
C LEU A 300 -3.83 1.56 -1.66
N LEU A 301 -3.50 2.81 -1.29
CA LEU A 301 -4.48 3.89 -1.15
C LEU A 301 -5.21 4.14 -2.47
N THR A 302 -4.48 4.22 -3.58
CA THR A 302 -5.06 4.45 -4.91
C THR A 302 -5.89 3.27 -5.41
N THR A 303 -5.49 2.04 -5.10
CA THR A 303 -6.22 0.82 -5.49
C THR A 303 -7.54 0.75 -4.75
N VAL A 304 -7.55 0.97 -3.43
CA VAL A 304 -8.79 1.00 -2.64
C VAL A 304 -9.77 2.03 -3.22
N MET A 305 -9.31 3.23 -3.53
CA MET A 305 -10.14 4.27 -4.16
C MET A 305 -10.74 3.86 -5.51
N SER A 306 -10.13 2.91 -6.21
CA SER A 306 -10.57 2.44 -7.53
C SER A 306 -11.58 1.30 -7.44
N ILE A 307 -11.44 0.38 -6.47
CA ILE A 307 -12.22 -0.86 -6.42
C ILE A 307 -13.27 -0.92 -5.30
N TRP A 308 -13.29 0.06 -4.39
CA TRP A 308 -14.09 -0.03 -3.15
C TRP A 308 -15.59 -0.31 -3.33
N GLN A 309 -16.21 0.12 -4.42
CA GLN A 309 -17.65 -0.10 -4.65
C GLN A 309 -17.96 -1.52 -5.14
N GLN A 310 -17.08 -2.07 -5.98
CA GLN A 310 -17.32 -3.31 -6.70
C GLN A 310 -16.73 -4.51 -5.96
N HIS A 311 -15.62 -4.29 -5.24
CA HIS A 311 -14.81 -5.33 -4.61
C HIS A 311 -14.51 -4.99 -3.15
N GLU A 312 -15.55 -4.77 -2.34
CA GLU A 312 -15.39 -4.49 -0.90
C GLU A 312 -14.60 -5.59 -0.17
N GLY A 313 -14.81 -6.86 -0.53
CA GLY A 313 -14.10 -7.99 0.06
C GLY A 313 -12.60 -7.94 -0.24
N ALA A 314 -12.23 -7.63 -1.48
CA ALA A 314 -10.82 -7.41 -1.84
C ALA A 314 -10.22 -6.25 -1.04
N VAL A 315 -10.89 -5.11 -0.93
CA VAL A 315 -10.41 -3.97 -0.12
C VAL A 315 -10.17 -4.38 1.34
N ARG A 316 -11.11 -5.08 1.98
CA ARG A 316 -10.97 -5.54 3.37
C ARG A 316 -9.77 -6.49 3.52
N LEU A 317 -9.57 -7.39 2.57
CA LEU A 317 -8.40 -8.27 2.54
C LEU A 317 -7.09 -7.50 2.34
N MET A 318 -7.06 -6.48 1.46
CA MET A 318 -5.88 -5.62 1.27
C MET A 318 -5.51 -4.89 2.57
N LEU A 319 -6.49 -4.27 3.21
CA LEU A 319 -6.31 -3.55 4.48
C LEU A 319 -5.84 -4.52 5.57
N TRP A 320 -6.38 -5.73 5.63
CA TRP A 320 -5.96 -6.75 6.58
C TRP A 320 -4.54 -7.27 6.32
N LEU A 321 -4.19 -7.54 5.05
CA LEU A 321 -2.86 -8.00 4.65
C LEU A 321 -1.78 -7.00 5.06
N LEU A 322 -2.09 -5.69 5.03
CA LEU A 322 -1.17 -4.62 5.44
C LEU A 322 -0.64 -4.85 6.85
N PHE A 323 -1.50 -5.25 7.79
CA PHE A 323 -1.12 -5.55 9.17
C PHE A 323 -0.52 -6.94 9.33
N LYS A 324 -0.91 -7.90 8.48
CA LYS A 324 -0.39 -9.26 8.52
C LYS A 324 1.04 -9.41 8.01
N THR A 325 1.51 -8.56 7.10
CA THR A 325 2.91 -8.57 6.60
C THR A 325 3.98 -8.64 7.70
N LYS A 326 3.65 -8.21 8.93
CA LYS A 326 4.51 -8.23 10.11
C LYS A 326 4.72 -9.60 10.76
N MET A 327 3.80 -10.54 10.57
CA MET A 327 3.84 -11.84 11.27
C MET A 327 4.71 -12.89 10.55
N GLY A 328 5.49 -12.50 9.53
CA GLY A 328 6.44 -13.36 8.81
C GLY A 328 6.03 -13.64 7.36
N LYS A 329 6.99 -14.12 6.55
CA LYS A 329 6.78 -14.42 5.11
C LYS A 329 5.94 -15.67 4.85
N GLU A 330 5.87 -16.60 5.82
CA GLU A 330 5.08 -17.83 5.73
C GLU A 330 3.88 -17.73 6.67
N GLN A 331 2.70 -17.46 6.12
CA GLN A 331 1.46 -17.40 6.89
C GLN A 331 0.40 -18.23 6.20
N ARG A 332 0.26 -19.46 6.69
CA ARG A 332 -0.81 -20.36 6.28
C ARG A 332 -2.12 -19.81 6.82
N ILE A 333 -2.96 -19.31 5.93
CA ILE A 333 -4.25 -18.73 6.26
C ILE A 333 -5.33 -19.64 5.71
N THR A 334 -6.34 -19.93 6.52
CA THR A 334 -7.48 -20.75 6.08
C THR A 334 -8.44 -19.91 5.25
N ILE A 335 -9.07 -20.51 4.23
CA ILE A 335 -10.11 -19.84 3.44
C ILE A 335 -11.27 -19.33 4.31
N PRO A 336 -11.79 -20.06 5.32
CA PRO A 336 -12.78 -19.52 6.25
C PRO A 336 -12.34 -18.21 6.91
N THR A 337 -11.07 -18.08 7.30
CA THR A 337 -10.56 -16.83 7.87
C THR A 337 -10.66 -15.68 6.88
N LEU A 338 -10.25 -15.88 5.62
CA LEU A 338 -10.33 -14.86 4.59
C LEU A 338 -11.78 -14.47 4.28
N LEU A 339 -12.68 -15.44 4.19
CA LEU A 339 -14.10 -15.20 3.97
C LEU A 339 -14.72 -14.37 5.10
N ARG A 340 -14.37 -14.65 6.35
CA ARG A 340 -14.86 -13.88 7.52
C ARG A 340 -14.35 -12.44 7.51
N ILE A 341 -13.08 -12.23 7.17
CA ILE A 341 -12.51 -10.88 7.07
C ILE A 341 -13.16 -10.09 5.93
N ALA A 342 -13.36 -10.74 4.78
CA ALA A 342 -13.91 -10.09 3.59
C ALA A 342 -15.40 -9.80 3.73
N TYR A 343 -16.19 -10.73 4.30
CA TYR A 343 -17.65 -10.70 4.20
C TYR A 343 -18.41 -10.78 5.54
N GLY A 344 -17.71 -10.98 6.66
CA GLY A 344 -18.30 -11.13 7.99
C GLY A 344 -18.76 -12.55 8.31
N GLU A 345 -18.91 -12.86 9.59
CA GLU A 345 -19.30 -14.20 10.06
C GLU A 345 -20.71 -14.59 9.59
N GLU A 346 -21.65 -13.64 9.62
CA GLU A 346 -23.06 -13.90 9.30
C GLU A 346 -23.25 -14.37 7.85
N LYS A 347 -22.61 -13.70 6.88
CA LYS A 347 -22.68 -14.10 5.46
C LYS A 347 -22.07 -15.48 5.24
N VAL A 348 -20.97 -15.80 5.94
CA VAL A 348 -20.32 -17.12 5.86
C VAL A 348 -21.20 -18.21 6.49
N ALA A 349 -21.85 -17.91 7.61
CA ALA A 349 -22.80 -18.81 8.27
C ALA A 349 -24.03 -19.06 7.38
N LEU A 350 -24.56 -18.03 6.72
CA LEU A 350 -25.68 -18.13 5.78
C LEU A 350 -25.31 -19.00 4.57
N ALA A 351 -24.15 -18.76 3.95
CA ALA A 351 -23.61 -19.55 2.84
C ALA A 351 -23.34 -21.02 3.22
N SER A 352 -23.04 -21.29 4.49
CA SER A 352 -22.90 -22.67 4.97
C SER A 352 -24.23 -23.42 4.93
N ARG A 353 -25.34 -22.73 5.20
CA ARG A 353 -26.70 -23.31 5.28
C ARG A 353 -27.45 -23.29 3.96
N GLN A 354 -27.30 -22.24 3.16
CA GLN A 354 -28.10 -22.00 1.96
C GLN A 354 -27.27 -22.10 0.68
N ARG A 355 -27.73 -22.93 -0.27
CA ARG A 355 -27.00 -23.22 -1.52
C ARG A 355 -26.83 -22.00 -2.42
N GLU A 356 -27.84 -21.13 -2.54
CA GLU A 356 -27.76 -19.97 -3.43
C GLU A 356 -26.83 -18.89 -2.87
N GLU A 357 -26.91 -18.62 -1.58
CA GLU A 357 -25.98 -17.71 -0.88
C GLU A 357 -24.54 -18.21 -0.96
N ARG A 358 -24.34 -19.53 -0.86
CA ARG A 358 -23.04 -20.17 -1.08
C ARG A 358 -22.48 -19.88 -2.48
N LYS A 359 -23.28 -20.05 -3.53
CA LYS A 359 -22.85 -19.81 -4.91
C LYS A 359 -22.49 -18.35 -5.13
N ARG A 360 -23.31 -17.43 -4.61
CA ARG A 360 -23.07 -15.98 -4.70
C ARG A 360 -21.77 -15.61 -3.99
N LEU A 361 -21.61 -16.02 -2.74
CA LEU A 361 -20.42 -15.73 -1.94
C LEU A 361 -19.15 -16.27 -2.59
N LEU A 362 -19.17 -17.51 -3.10
CA LEU A 362 -18.01 -18.08 -3.78
C LEU A 362 -17.64 -17.33 -5.04
N ARG A 363 -18.62 -16.95 -5.88
CA ARG A 363 -18.34 -16.14 -7.09
C ARG A 363 -17.70 -14.80 -6.74
N THR A 364 -18.24 -14.12 -5.73
CA THR A 364 -17.67 -12.84 -5.25
C THR A 364 -16.26 -13.05 -4.68
N PHE A 365 -16.04 -14.09 -3.89
CA PHE A 365 -14.72 -14.40 -3.32
C PHE A 365 -13.66 -14.73 -4.36
N GLU A 366 -14.00 -15.56 -5.35
CA GLU A 366 -13.10 -15.90 -6.43
C GLU A 366 -12.75 -14.67 -7.28
N SER A 367 -13.72 -13.80 -7.55
CA SER A 367 -13.51 -12.52 -8.23
C SER A 367 -12.66 -11.56 -7.40
N ASP A 368 -12.89 -11.45 -6.09
CA ASP A 368 -12.09 -10.59 -5.22
C ASP A 368 -10.63 -11.06 -5.12
N LEU A 369 -10.38 -12.38 -5.11
CA LEU A 369 -9.02 -12.93 -5.18
C LEU A 369 -8.34 -12.62 -6.53
N GLU A 370 -9.09 -12.62 -7.63
CA GLU A 370 -8.58 -12.24 -8.95
C GLU A 370 -8.11 -10.77 -8.95
N ILE A 371 -8.91 -9.89 -8.35
CA ILE A 371 -8.58 -8.47 -8.21
C ILE A 371 -7.33 -8.28 -7.36
N LEU A 372 -7.19 -9.01 -6.25
CA LEU A 372 -5.95 -8.99 -5.46
C LEU A 372 -4.74 -9.41 -6.30
N ASN A 373 -4.87 -10.49 -7.07
CA ASN A 373 -3.82 -10.97 -7.96
C ASN A 373 -3.46 -9.93 -9.04
N HIS A 374 -4.46 -9.28 -9.65
CA HIS A 374 -4.27 -8.22 -10.64
C HIS A 374 -3.44 -7.04 -10.09
N TYR A 375 -3.68 -6.66 -8.83
CA TYR A 375 -2.89 -5.62 -8.13
C TYR A 375 -1.59 -6.14 -7.49
N GLY A 376 -1.17 -7.36 -7.84
CA GLY A 376 0.12 -7.93 -7.46
C GLY A 376 0.17 -8.58 -6.08
N MET A 377 -0.98 -8.77 -5.41
CA MET A 377 -1.08 -9.57 -4.17
C MET A 377 -1.45 -11.00 -4.55
N LYS A 378 -0.46 -11.78 -4.99
CA LYS A 378 -0.70 -13.11 -5.58
C LYS A 378 -0.89 -14.16 -4.49
N PRO A 379 -2.05 -14.85 -4.44
CA PRO A 379 -2.24 -15.94 -3.48
C PRO A 379 -1.44 -17.18 -3.89
N LEU A 380 -0.66 -17.74 -2.96
CA LEU A 380 -0.01 -19.04 -3.12
C LEU A 380 -0.92 -20.12 -2.53
N PHE A 381 -1.63 -20.84 -3.40
CA PHE A 381 -2.54 -21.90 -2.98
C PHE A 381 -1.77 -23.10 -2.40
N ASP A 382 -2.27 -23.66 -1.29
CA ASP A 382 -1.72 -24.89 -0.72
C ASP A 382 -2.06 -26.08 -1.63
N PRO A 383 -1.08 -26.76 -2.26
CA PRO A 383 -1.36 -27.82 -3.22
C PRO A 383 -2.08 -29.02 -2.60
N ILE A 384 -2.02 -29.19 -1.27
CA ILE A 384 -2.66 -30.31 -0.57
C ILE A 384 -4.11 -29.97 -0.24
N THR A 385 -4.35 -28.80 0.36
CA THR A 385 -5.68 -28.44 0.88
C THR A 385 -6.49 -27.60 -0.09
N TYR A 386 -5.84 -26.95 -1.05
CA TYR A 386 -6.45 -26.12 -2.09
C TYR A 386 -5.96 -26.57 -3.50
N PRO A 387 -6.24 -27.82 -3.90
CA PRO A 387 -5.76 -28.35 -5.17
C PRO A 387 -6.48 -27.70 -6.37
N PRO A 388 -5.91 -27.81 -7.60
CA PRO A 388 -6.42 -27.12 -8.79
C PRO A 388 -7.92 -27.31 -9.03
N GLU A 389 -8.49 -28.48 -8.76
CA GLU A 389 -9.89 -28.81 -9.06
C GLU A 389 -10.90 -27.88 -8.36
N ILE A 390 -10.53 -27.36 -7.19
CA ILE A 390 -11.37 -26.42 -6.42
C ILE A 390 -10.91 -24.96 -6.52
N GLN A 391 -9.77 -24.68 -7.17
CA GLN A 391 -9.26 -23.31 -7.39
C GLN A 391 -10.17 -22.49 -8.32
N PRO A 392 -10.08 -21.15 -8.25
CA PRO A 392 -10.78 -20.27 -9.19
C PRO A 392 -10.33 -20.53 -10.63
N LEU A 393 -11.22 -20.33 -11.61
CA LEU A 393 -10.90 -20.55 -13.02
C LEU A 393 -9.71 -19.69 -13.47
N TRP A 394 -9.69 -18.42 -13.09
CA TRP A 394 -8.60 -17.50 -13.44
C TRP A 394 -7.23 -17.99 -12.96
N ALA A 395 -7.15 -18.72 -11.85
CA ALA A 395 -5.89 -19.25 -11.34
C ALA A 395 -5.35 -20.37 -12.22
N LYS A 396 -6.25 -21.21 -12.77
CA LYS A 396 -5.90 -22.28 -13.71
C LYS A 396 -5.49 -21.74 -15.08
N LEU A 397 -6.04 -20.58 -15.47
CA LEU A 397 -5.74 -19.94 -16.75
C LEU A 397 -4.35 -19.30 -16.78
N ILE A 398 -3.70 -19.08 -15.63
CA ILE A 398 -2.34 -18.51 -15.57
C ILE A 398 -1.30 -19.45 -16.22
N ASP A 399 -1.54 -20.75 -16.16
CA ASP A 399 -0.63 -21.77 -16.72
C ASP A 399 -0.89 -22.05 -18.21
N LEU A 400 -1.73 -21.26 -18.88
CA LEU A 400 -1.94 -21.36 -20.33
C LEU A 400 -0.68 -20.89 -21.08
N PRO A 401 -0.18 -21.67 -22.05
CA PRO A 401 0.92 -21.23 -22.91
C PRO A 401 0.55 -19.95 -23.67
N GLU A 402 1.48 -18.99 -23.73
CA GLU A 402 1.32 -17.80 -24.57
C GLU A 402 1.57 -18.10 -26.06
N ASP A 403 2.32 -19.16 -26.35
CA ASP A 403 2.62 -19.58 -27.72
C ASP A 403 1.38 -20.21 -28.38
N PRO A 404 1.01 -19.80 -29.62
CA PRO A 404 -0.19 -20.30 -30.28
C PRO A 404 -0.21 -21.81 -30.53
N ASP A 405 0.95 -22.40 -30.84
CA ASP A 405 1.04 -23.83 -31.17
C ASP A 405 0.96 -24.66 -29.88
N GLU A 406 1.64 -24.22 -28.81
CA GLU A 406 1.54 -24.82 -27.48
C GLU A 406 0.12 -24.67 -26.88
N ALA A 407 -0.53 -23.52 -27.07
CA ALA A 407 -1.90 -23.29 -26.63
C ALA A 407 -2.90 -24.18 -27.40
N LEU A 408 -2.70 -24.36 -28.71
CA LEU A 408 -3.53 -25.25 -29.52
C LEU A 408 -3.37 -26.71 -29.08
N GLU A 409 -2.14 -27.15 -28.78
CA GLU A 409 -1.87 -28.47 -28.22
C GLU A 409 -2.55 -28.64 -26.85
N PHE A 410 -2.45 -27.62 -25.98
CA PHE A 410 -3.13 -27.60 -24.69
C PHE A 410 -4.64 -27.80 -24.83
N TRP A 411 -5.32 -27.01 -25.67
CA TRP A 411 -6.78 -27.11 -25.84
C TRP A 411 -7.21 -28.42 -26.51
N THR A 412 -6.39 -28.97 -27.40
CA THR A 412 -6.64 -30.27 -28.02
C THR A 412 -6.58 -31.39 -26.97
N ASN A 413 -5.60 -31.33 -26.07
CA ASN A 413 -5.47 -32.27 -24.96
C ASN A 413 -6.59 -32.10 -23.91
N ASP A 414 -6.95 -30.86 -23.56
CA ASP A 414 -8.04 -30.56 -22.62
C ASP A 414 -9.39 -31.07 -23.15
N GLY A 415 -9.67 -30.86 -24.43
CA GLY A 415 -10.93 -31.30 -25.06
C GLY A 415 -11.13 -32.81 -25.07
N GLY A 416 -10.02 -33.58 -25.08
CA GLY A 416 -9.99 -35.05 -25.06
C GLY A 416 -9.81 -35.69 -23.68
N ALA A 417 -9.60 -34.90 -22.62
CA ALA A 417 -9.44 -35.39 -21.26
C ALA A 417 -10.79 -35.75 -20.60
N GLU A 418 -10.77 -36.61 -19.58
CA GLU A 418 -11.97 -36.95 -18.77
C GLU A 418 -12.49 -35.76 -17.94
N THR A 419 -11.62 -34.80 -17.64
CA THR A 419 -11.96 -33.55 -16.93
C THR A 419 -11.36 -32.38 -17.67
N ARG A 420 -12.20 -31.42 -18.06
CA ARG A 420 -11.82 -30.20 -18.77
C ARG A 420 -11.52 -29.07 -17.80
N LEU A 421 -10.70 -28.12 -18.25
CA LEU A 421 -10.39 -26.90 -17.53
C LEU A 421 -11.64 -26.11 -17.12
N THR A 422 -12.64 -26.10 -17.99
CA THR A 422 -13.91 -25.36 -17.85
C THR A 422 -15.02 -26.15 -17.15
N ASP A 423 -14.74 -27.38 -16.72
CA ASP A 423 -15.74 -28.20 -16.03
C ASP A 423 -16.18 -27.59 -14.69
N THR A 424 -17.41 -27.92 -14.30
CA THR A 424 -17.93 -27.50 -13.00
C THR A 424 -17.10 -28.13 -11.87
N GLY A 425 -16.81 -27.33 -10.85
CA GLY A 425 -16.06 -27.81 -9.68
C GLY A 425 -16.70 -29.03 -9.00
N PRO A 426 -15.90 -29.83 -8.28
CA PRO A 426 -16.32 -31.13 -7.75
C PRO A 426 -17.48 -31.03 -6.76
N ARG A 427 -18.22 -32.13 -6.59
CA ARG A 427 -19.23 -32.24 -5.53
C ARG A 427 -18.57 -32.01 -4.18
N GLY A 428 -19.20 -31.19 -3.34
CA GLY A 428 -18.62 -30.84 -2.03
C GLY A 428 -17.49 -29.81 -2.08
N LYS A 429 -17.25 -29.11 -3.21
CA LYS A 429 -16.27 -28.02 -3.34
C LYS A 429 -16.25 -27.07 -2.13
N TRP A 430 -17.42 -26.69 -1.60
CA TRP A 430 -17.50 -25.85 -0.40
C TRP A 430 -16.84 -26.45 0.84
N ASN A 431 -17.08 -27.73 1.13
CA ASN A 431 -16.47 -28.39 2.30
C ASN A 431 -14.96 -28.52 2.13
N LEU A 432 -14.50 -28.77 0.90
CA LEU A 432 -13.07 -28.77 0.58
C LEU A 432 -12.48 -27.37 0.79
N LEU A 433 -13.13 -26.32 0.28
CA LEU A 433 -12.73 -24.92 0.47
C LEU A 433 -12.72 -24.51 1.94
N MET A 434 -13.67 -24.96 2.77
CA MET A 434 -13.64 -24.65 4.21
C MET A 434 -12.46 -25.28 4.95
N ASN A 435 -11.80 -26.29 4.36
CA ASN A 435 -10.58 -26.88 4.86
C ASN A 435 -9.31 -26.40 4.12
N ALA A 436 -9.48 -25.64 3.04
CA ALA A 436 -8.42 -25.15 2.18
C ALA A 436 -7.62 -24.02 2.83
N ARG A 437 -6.39 -23.84 2.35
CA ARG A 437 -5.44 -22.85 2.84
C ARG A 437 -4.74 -22.12 1.71
N ILE A 438 -4.38 -20.88 1.98
CA ILE A 438 -3.40 -20.09 1.22
C ILE A 438 -2.11 -20.09 2.05
N LEU A 439 -1.00 -20.50 1.44
CA LEU A 439 0.30 -20.62 2.11
C LEU A 439 0.90 -19.27 2.46
N ALA A 440 0.75 -18.30 1.56
CA ALA A 440 1.13 -16.91 1.71
C ALA A 440 0.53 -16.08 0.56
N PHE A 441 0.62 -14.76 0.68
CA PHE A 441 0.46 -13.85 -0.44
C PHE A 441 1.83 -13.33 -0.84
N GLU A 442 2.19 -13.43 -2.12
CA GLU A 442 3.31 -12.66 -2.66
C GLU A 442 2.85 -11.20 -2.76
N LEU A 443 3.60 -10.30 -2.13
CA LEU A 443 3.24 -8.89 -2.07
C LEU A 443 4.20 -8.07 -2.93
N PRO A 444 3.73 -6.96 -3.53
CA PRO A 444 4.59 -6.06 -4.27
C PRO A 444 5.74 -5.51 -3.40
N PRO A 445 6.91 -5.20 -3.98
CA PRO A 445 8.08 -4.74 -3.21
C PRO A 445 7.83 -3.47 -2.41
N GLU A 446 6.86 -2.65 -2.80
CA GLU A 446 6.44 -1.44 -2.07
C GLU A 446 5.84 -1.76 -0.68
N TRP A 447 5.34 -2.97 -0.47
CA TRP A 447 4.82 -3.46 0.81
C TRP A 447 5.92 -3.99 1.73
N GLU A 448 7.12 -4.25 1.21
CA GLU A 448 8.23 -4.71 2.03
C GLU A 448 8.73 -3.58 2.94
N GLN A 449 8.95 -3.92 4.22
CA GLN A 449 9.47 -2.99 5.20
C GLN A 449 10.90 -2.56 4.82
N GLN A 450 11.16 -1.25 4.84
CA GLN A 450 12.53 -0.76 4.96
C GLN A 450 13.05 -1.14 6.35
N ILE A 451 13.69 -2.30 6.44
CA ILE A 451 14.40 -2.74 7.64
C ILE A 451 15.48 -1.70 7.95
N SER A 452 15.47 -1.17 9.18
CA SER A 452 16.45 -0.16 9.60
C SER A 452 17.87 -0.73 9.52
N GLU A 453 18.88 0.11 9.32
CA GLU A 453 20.28 -0.36 9.27
C GLU A 453 20.72 -1.08 10.54
N SER A 454 20.10 -0.77 11.70
CA SER A 454 20.37 -1.45 12.97
C SER A 454 19.81 -2.88 12.99
N GLU A 455 18.62 -3.10 12.41
CA GLU A 455 18.04 -4.44 12.20
C GLU A 455 18.78 -5.21 11.10
N LYS A 456 19.27 -4.53 10.05
CA LYS A 456 20.19 -5.12 9.06
C LYS A 456 21.51 -5.54 9.71
N LYS A 457 22.06 -4.75 10.64
CA LYS A 457 23.27 -5.09 11.42
C LYS A 457 23.00 -6.25 12.40
N GLN A 458 21.86 -6.27 13.09
CA GLN A 458 21.47 -7.39 13.96
C GLN A 458 21.18 -8.68 13.17
N ARG A 459 20.57 -8.59 11.98
CA ARG A 459 20.41 -9.73 11.07
C ARG A 459 21.75 -10.17 10.47
N ARG A 460 22.68 -9.25 10.20
CA ARG A 460 24.06 -9.58 9.77
C ARG A 460 24.83 -10.29 10.88
N THR A 461 24.72 -9.87 12.14
CA THR A 461 25.36 -10.57 13.27
C THR A 461 24.67 -11.90 13.63
N ALA A 462 23.35 -12.01 13.44
CA ALA A 462 22.62 -13.27 13.58
C ALA A 462 22.90 -14.25 12.43
N LYS A 463 23.04 -13.78 11.18
CA LYS A 463 23.53 -14.58 10.04
C LYS A 463 25.01 -14.93 10.19
N ALA A 464 25.85 -14.06 10.76
CA ALA A 464 27.25 -14.38 11.04
C ALA A 464 27.40 -15.48 12.11
N LYS A 465 26.44 -15.59 13.04
CA LYS A 465 26.38 -16.69 14.03
C LYS A 465 25.72 -17.97 13.50
N ARG A 466 25.09 -17.94 12.33
CA ARG A 466 24.68 -19.13 11.57
C ARG A 466 25.46 -19.20 10.26
N LYS A 467 26.76 -19.46 10.34
CA LYS A 467 27.43 -20.11 9.22
C LYS A 467 26.82 -21.51 9.09
N PRO A 468 26.15 -21.87 7.98
CA PRO A 468 26.12 -23.27 7.62
C PRO A 468 27.58 -23.68 7.39
N LYS A 469 27.97 -24.88 7.83
CA LYS A 469 29.18 -25.53 7.31
C LYS A 469 29.14 -25.39 5.78
N ALA A 470 30.21 -24.89 5.18
CA ALA A 470 30.37 -24.93 3.75
C ALA A 470 30.28 -26.40 3.32
N THR A 471 29.14 -26.80 2.76
CA THR A 471 29.04 -28.03 2.00
C THR A 471 29.68 -27.72 0.65
N ASN A 472 30.78 -28.40 0.33
CA ASN A 472 31.44 -28.41 -0.98
C ASN A 472 30.54 -29.06 -2.07
N ASP A 473 29.24 -28.80 -2.06
CA ASP A 473 28.29 -29.39 -3.02
C ASP A 473 28.24 -28.56 -4.31
N LEU A 474 28.41 -29.23 -5.44
CA LEU A 474 28.37 -28.62 -6.77
C LEU A 474 26.92 -28.25 -7.13
N LEU A 475 26.63 -26.96 -7.36
CA LEU A 475 25.29 -26.50 -7.72
C LEU A 475 24.98 -26.74 -9.21
N GLY A 476 23.74 -27.11 -9.53
CA GLY A 476 23.28 -27.37 -10.91
C GLY A 476 23.54 -26.21 -11.88
N GLU A 477 23.39 -24.98 -11.39
CA GLU A 477 23.65 -23.76 -12.17
C GLU A 477 25.13 -23.57 -12.52
N GLN A 478 26.05 -24.00 -11.64
CA GLN A 478 27.49 -23.97 -11.91
C GLN A 478 27.89 -24.99 -12.97
N ILE A 479 27.25 -26.16 -12.97
CA ILE A 479 27.45 -27.22 -13.98
C ILE A 479 26.97 -26.72 -15.35
N LEU A 480 25.80 -26.09 -15.41
CA LEU A 480 25.23 -25.51 -16.63
C LEU A 480 26.13 -24.42 -17.22
N GLN A 481 26.63 -23.51 -16.38
CA GLN A 481 27.54 -22.44 -16.81
C GLN A 481 28.88 -23.00 -17.28
N ALA A 482 29.50 -23.92 -16.53
CA ALA A 482 30.77 -24.52 -16.91
C ALA A 482 30.67 -25.32 -18.22
N ARG A 483 29.56 -26.06 -18.42
CA ARG A 483 29.29 -26.78 -19.67
C ARG A 483 29.17 -25.82 -20.86
N LYS A 484 28.40 -24.74 -20.71
CA LYS A 484 28.23 -23.72 -21.76
C LYS A 484 29.57 -23.03 -22.10
N ASN A 485 30.39 -22.73 -21.09
CA ASN A 485 31.70 -22.12 -21.30
C ASN A 485 32.67 -23.02 -22.08
N LEU A 486 32.50 -24.34 -22.00
CA LEU A 486 33.26 -25.33 -22.77
C LEU A 486 32.58 -25.70 -24.11
N ASN A 487 31.48 -25.04 -24.49
CA ASN A 487 30.68 -25.31 -25.68
C ASN A 487 30.21 -26.78 -25.82
N LEU A 488 29.98 -27.45 -24.68
CA LEU A 488 29.50 -28.84 -24.67
C LEU A 488 27.97 -28.89 -24.69
N SER A 489 27.40 -29.78 -25.51
CA SER A 489 25.99 -30.16 -25.39
C SER A 489 25.74 -31.04 -24.16
N GLN A 490 24.50 -31.11 -23.68
CA GLN A 490 24.13 -32.01 -22.57
C GLN A 490 24.44 -33.49 -22.91
N ARG A 491 24.32 -33.86 -24.19
CA ARG A 491 24.61 -35.22 -24.68
C ARG A 491 26.10 -35.54 -24.67
N GLU A 492 26.95 -34.57 -25.00
CA GLU A 492 28.41 -34.73 -24.94
C GLU A 492 28.91 -34.81 -23.50
N LEU A 493 28.41 -33.97 -22.60
CA LEU A 493 28.74 -34.04 -21.18
C LEU A 493 28.30 -35.38 -20.57
N ALA A 494 27.12 -35.87 -20.94
CA ALA A 494 26.62 -37.18 -20.55
C ALA A 494 27.56 -38.32 -21.01
N LYS A 495 28.07 -38.23 -22.25
CA LYS A 495 29.04 -39.21 -22.79
C LYS A 495 30.38 -39.18 -22.05
N LEU A 496 30.88 -37.99 -21.70
CA LEU A 496 32.15 -37.81 -20.97
C LEU A 496 32.06 -38.25 -19.49
N THR A 497 30.86 -38.22 -18.91
CA THR A 497 30.61 -38.61 -17.51
C THR A 497 30.05 -40.04 -17.37
N GLY A 498 29.76 -40.72 -18.47
CA GLY A 498 29.17 -42.06 -18.46
C GLY A 498 27.73 -42.09 -17.92
N LYS A 499 26.98 -40.99 -18.07
CA LYS A 499 25.59 -40.83 -17.58
C LYS A 499 24.61 -40.62 -18.74
N SER A 500 23.31 -40.61 -18.45
CA SER A 500 22.28 -40.28 -19.45
C SER A 500 22.14 -38.76 -19.63
N GLN A 501 21.69 -38.32 -20.80
CA GLN A 501 21.40 -36.91 -21.06
C GLN A 501 20.32 -36.37 -20.10
N SER A 502 19.30 -37.17 -19.79
CA SER A 502 18.24 -36.80 -18.85
C SER A 502 18.79 -36.52 -17.45
N TRP A 503 19.77 -37.32 -17.00
CA TRP A 503 20.42 -37.15 -15.70
C TRP A 503 21.17 -35.81 -15.61
N ILE A 504 21.89 -35.40 -16.67
CA ILE A 504 22.56 -34.09 -16.74
C ILE A 504 21.54 -32.95 -16.69
N ARG A 505 20.46 -33.04 -17.48
CA ARG A 505 19.39 -32.03 -17.51
C ARG A 505 18.71 -31.86 -16.15
N ASP A 506 18.44 -32.97 -15.46
CA ASP A 506 17.75 -32.94 -14.16
C ASP A 506 18.65 -32.38 -13.05
N ILE A 507 19.97 -32.54 -13.17
CA ILE A 507 20.95 -31.88 -12.28
C ILE A 507 21.07 -30.38 -12.57
N GLU A 508 21.16 -29.98 -13.84
CA GLU A 508 21.25 -28.57 -14.23
C GLU A 508 20.03 -27.77 -13.77
N ASN A 509 18.83 -28.38 -13.84
CA ASN A 509 17.57 -27.79 -13.41
C ASN A 509 17.31 -27.94 -11.90
N GLY A 510 18.25 -28.51 -11.13
CA GLY A 510 18.13 -28.69 -9.68
C GLY A 510 17.08 -29.71 -9.24
N ARG A 511 16.55 -30.52 -10.15
CA ARG A 511 15.58 -31.60 -9.88
C ARG A 511 16.24 -32.84 -9.27
N LEU A 512 17.54 -33.03 -9.50
CA LEU A 512 18.33 -34.14 -8.97
C LEU A 512 19.65 -33.62 -8.38
N LYS A 513 20.10 -34.18 -7.26
CA LYS A 513 21.44 -33.91 -6.68
C LYS A 513 22.42 -35.01 -7.06
N ALA A 514 23.56 -34.63 -7.62
CA ALA A 514 24.65 -35.56 -7.93
C ALA A 514 25.30 -36.11 -6.64
N LYS A 515 25.60 -37.41 -6.62
CA LYS A 515 26.36 -38.04 -5.53
C LYS A 515 27.79 -37.50 -5.50
N LEU A 516 28.47 -37.64 -4.38
CA LEU A 516 29.81 -37.09 -4.15
C LEU A 516 30.84 -37.55 -5.19
N GLU A 517 30.81 -38.82 -5.58
CA GLU A 517 31.64 -39.42 -6.64
C GLU A 517 31.36 -38.78 -8.01
N ASP A 518 30.08 -38.59 -8.33
CA ASP A 518 29.64 -37.97 -9.59
C ASP A 518 29.98 -36.47 -9.64
N GLN A 519 29.96 -35.78 -8.49
CA GLN A 519 30.39 -34.38 -8.39
C GLN A 519 31.89 -34.23 -8.65
N VAL A 520 32.72 -35.15 -8.16
CA VAL A 520 34.17 -35.16 -8.45
C VAL A 520 34.42 -35.39 -9.94
N LEU A 521 33.68 -36.32 -10.55
CA LEU A 521 33.77 -36.58 -11.99
C LEU A 521 33.35 -35.36 -12.82
N LEU A 522 32.23 -34.71 -12.45
CA LEU A 522 31.75 -33.50 -13.12
C LEU A 522 32.74 -32.34 -13.00
N ARG A 523 33.34 -32.13 -11.81
CA ARG A 523 34.39 -31.10 -11.63
C ARG A 523 35.61 -31.36 -12.52
N LYS A 524 36.03 -32.62 -12.62
CA LYS A 524 37.17 -33.02 -13.47
C LYS A 524 36.89 -32.82 -14.95
N VAL A 525 35.70 -33.20 -15.43
CA VAL A 525 35.32 -33.07 -16.85
C VAL A 525 35.06 -31.62 -17.24
N LEU A 526 34.55 -30.80 -16.31
CA LEU A 526 34.23 -29.39 -16.54
C LEU A 526 35.35 -28.42 -16.18
N ASN A 527 36.57 -28.92 -15.88
CA ASN A 527 37.73 -28.12 -15.46
C ASN A 527 37.43 -27.15 -14.30
N MET A 528 36.59 -27.58 -13.35
CA MET A 528 36.27 -26.79 -12.17
C MET A 528 37.25 -27.14 -11.04
N ALA A 529 37.75 -26.13 -10.33
CA ALA A 529 38.69 -26.33 -9.22
C ALA A 529 38.09 -27.25 -8.15
N SER A 530 38.81 -28.31 -7.78
CA SER A 530 38.48 -29.17 -6.64
C SER A 530 38.65 -28.37 -5.34
N SER A 531 37.55 -28.14 -4.62
CA SER A 531 37.55 -27.54 -3.28
C SER A 531 37.48 -28.61 -2.21
#